data_AF-A0AAV4H2L6-F1
#
_entry.id   AF-A0AAV4H2L6-F1
#
_cell.length_a   1.000
_cell.length_b   1.000
_cell.length_c   1.000
_cell.angle_alpha   90.00
_cell.angle_beta   90.00
_cell.angle_gamma   90.00
#
_symmetry.space_group_name_H-M   'P 1'
#
loop_
_entity.id
_entity.type
_entity.pdbx_description
1 polymer ?
#
loop_
_entity_poly.entity_id
_entity_poly.type
_entity_poly.pdbx_seq_one_letter_code
_entity_poly.pdbx_strand_id
1 'polypeptide(L)'
;MLRKINDEERFSINDEYWSLIDYSRKKDFLLANYEVNNVERVRVDSDKRKRTRQSSKTYLFTRRGYKHRVCQKFFLSTLILNISSGPIDKAINGKSDGSAFNEKDQRGRHKAWNKTPEEKIQAVKDHINMFPRIESHYTRKSSKRMYPDPNLSIAKMYQLFTEYCQENNLEPASERTYRKIFCEEFNLSFFKPKKDICATCHRYNQLTPAEQEKQREGHDKHIQRYRDSMKAKQMDKDRSNQEEDFISASFDLQSVLNFLQEMCA
;
A
#
# COMPACT_ATOMS: atom_id res chain seq x y z
N MET A 1 56.87 14.77 -2.15
CA MET A 1 56.31 13.42 -1.90
C MET A 1 55.63 12.95 -3.17
N LEU A 2 56.24 12.04 -3.92
CA LEU A 2 55.65 11.46 -5.13
C LEU A 2 54.34 10.75 -4.75
N ARG A 3 53.21 11.13 -5.37
CA ARG A 3 51.96 10.40 -5.21
C ARG A 3 52.19 8.99 -5.80
N LYS A 4 52.01 7.94 -4.98
CA LYS A 4 52.20 6.54 -5.43
C LYS A 4 51.22 6.13 -6.53
N ILE A 5 50.10 6.84 -6.64
CA ILE A 5 49.05 6.71 -7.64
C ILE A 5 48.71 8.12 -8.14
N ASN A 6 48.76 8.35 -9.46
CA ASN A 6 48.44 9.65 -10.06
C ASN A 6 46.93 9.82 -10.29
N ASP A 7 46.49 10.99 -10.77
CA ASP A 7 45.05 11.27 -10.93
C ASP A 7 44.41 10.51 -12.11
N GLU A 8 45.16 10.23 -13.18
CA GLU A 8 44.70 9.38 -14.29
C GLU A 8 44.44 7.94 -13.84
N GLU A 9 45.34 7.39 -13.02
CA GLU A 9 45.21 6.04 -12.45
C GLU A 9 44.03 5.98 -11.48
N ARG A 10 43.77 7.05 -10.71
CA ARG A 10 42.56 7.14 -9.86
C ARG A 10 41.30 7.08 -10.71
N PHE A 11 41.27 7.78 -11.84
CA PHE A 11 40.14 7.74 -12.76
C PHE A 11 39.96 6.35 -13.36
N SER A 12 41.04 5.70 -13.81
CA SER A 12 40.97 4.33 -14.34
C SER A 12 40.49 3.31 -13.31
N ILE A 13 40.97 3.38 -12.06
CA ILE A 13 40.52 2.50 -10.97
C ILE A 13 39.04 2.75 -10.63
N ASN A 14 38.63 4.02 -10.66
CA ASN A 14 37.23 4.40 -10.45
C ASN A 14 36.33 3.82 -11.54
N ASP A 15 36.72 4.00 -12.80
CA ASP A 15 35.99 3.49 -13.96
C ASP A 15 35.89 1.96 -13.92
N GLU A 16 36.99 1.26 -13.63
CA GLU A 16 36.98 -0.19 -13.43
C GLU A 16 35.97 -0.60 -12.36
N TYR A 17 35.99 0.05 -11.18
CA TYR A 17 35.05 -0.26 -10.11
C TYR A 17 33.58 0.01 -10.48
N TRP A 18 33.31 1.12 -11.16
CA TRP A 18 31.94 1.51 -11.50
C TRP A 18 31.39 0.78 -12.73
N SER A 19 32.26 0.27 -13.60
CA SER A 19 31.91 -0.61 -14.73
C SER A 19 31.35 -1.97 -14.29
N LEU A 20 31.68 -2.42 -13.07
CA LEU A 20 31.12 -3.64 -12.50
C LEU A 20 29.62 -3.45 -12.24
N ILE A 21 28.76 -4.08 -13.02
CA ILE A 21 27.30 -3.94 -12.84
C ILE A 21 26.81 -4.73 -11.63
N ASP A 22 27.38 -5.91 -11.39
CA ASP A 22 26.95 -6.81 -10.33
C ASP A 22 27.39 -6.32 -8.94
N TYR A 23 26.43 -6.34 -8.01
CA TYR A 23 26.65 -5.99 -6.61
C TYR A 23 27.75 -6.85 -5.98
N SER A 24 27.75 -8.16 -6.23
CA SER A 24 28.72 -9.07 -5.64
C SER A 24 30.12 -8.80 -6.17
N ARG A 25 30.27 -8.53 -7.48
CA ARG A 25 31.56 -8.17 -8.09
C ARG A 25 32.14 -6.88 -7.54
N LYS A 26 31.30 -5.86 -7.27
CA LYS A 26 31.76 -4.65 -6.57
C LYS A 26 32.28 -4.96 -5.18
N LYS A 27 31.71 -5.93 -4.47
CA LYS A 27 32.19 -6.34 -3.13
C LYS A 27 33.47 -7.15 -3.21
N ASP A 28 33.60 -8.04 -4.18
CA ASP A 28 34.84 -8.78 -4.45
C ASP A 28 36.00 -7.83 -4.75
N PHE A 29 35.76 -6.78 -5.57
CA PHE A 29 36.77 -5.75 -5.84
C PHE A 29 37.25 -5.06 -4.55
N LEU A 30 36.33 -4.76 -3.63
CA LEU A 30 36.68 -4.18 -2.34
C LEU A 30 37.49 -5.16 -1.49
N LEU A 31 37.09 -6.44 -1.43
CA LEU A 31 37.79 -7.48 -0.68
C LEU A 31 39.20 -7.75 -1.21
N ALA A 32 39.40 -7.72 -2.53
CA ALA A 32 40.71 -7.91 -3.15
C ALA A 32 41.71 -6.78 -2.82
N ASN A 33 41.18 -5.57 -2.60
CA ASN A 33 41.95 -4.34 -2.34
C ASN A 33 41.93 -3.91 -0.87
N TYR A 34 41.50 -4.82 0.04
CA TYR A 34 41.37 -4.54 1.45
C TYR A 34 41.79 -5.75 2.30
N GLU A 35 42.69 -5.53 3.25
CA GLU A 35 43.22 -6.59 4.10
C GLU A 35 42.96 -6.27 5.58
N VAL A 36 42.48 -7.27 6.33
CA VAL A 36 42.33 -7.21 7.79
C VAL A 36 43.43 -8.04 8.42
N ASN A 37 44.34 -7.37 9.12
CA ASN A 37 45.47 -8.02 9.79
C ASN A 37 45.28 -7.96 11.30
N ASN A 38 45.69 -9.02 12.01
CA ASN A 38 45.71 -9.01 13.47
C ASN A 38 46.72 -7.98 13.97
N VAL A 39 46.44 -7.33 15.10
CA VAL A 39 47.38 -6.36 15.68
C VAL A 39 48.51 -7.11 16.37
N GLU A 40 49.70 -7.12 15.75
CA GLU A 40 50.89 -7.82 16.26
C GLU A 40 51.49 -7.18 17.53
N ARG A 41 51.28 -5.88 17.73
CA ARG A 41 51.83 -5.14 18.88
C ARG A 41 50.78 -4.19 19.47
N VAL A 42 50.39 -4.46 20.71
CA VAL A 42 49.55 -3.55 21.52
C VAL A 42 50.47 -2.66 22.33
N ARG A 43 50.36 -1.34 22.17
CA ARG A 43 51.00 -0.40 23.12
C ARG A 43 50.18 -0.41 24.40
N VAL A 44 50.81 -0.73 25.51
CA VAL A 44 50.18 -0.68 26.84
C VAL A 44 49.94 0.79 27.16
N ASP A 45 48.70 1.26 26.94
CA ASP A 45 48.24 2.54 27.45
C ASP A 45 47.94 2.34 28.94
N SER A 46 48.43 3.23 29.81
CA SER A 46 48.23 3.12 31.26
C SER A 46 46.75 3.25 31.66
N ASP A 47 45.92 3.73 30.73
CA ASP A 47 44.49 3.92 30.87
C ASP A 47 43.72 2.67 30.38
N LYS A 48 43.41 1.76 31.30
CA LYS A 48 42.68 0.48 31.07
C LYS A 48 41.26 0.63 30.48
N ARG A 49 40.80 1.85 30.21
CA ARG A 49 39.41 2.17 29.81
C ARG A 49 39.17 2.13 28.30
N LYS A 50 40.20 2.11 27.45
CA LYS A 50 40.02 2.04 25.99
C LYS A 50 40.03 0.59 25.50
N ARG A 51 38.94 0.15 24.85
CA ARG A 51 38.89 -1.14 24.14
C ARG A 51 40.11 -1.26 23.21
N THR A 52 40.95 -2.26 23.46
CA THR A 52 42.12 -2.54 22.63
C THR A 52 41.70 -2.89 21.21
N ARG A 53 42.29 -2.22 20.22
CA ARG A 53 42.04 -2.52 18.80
C ARG A 53 42.55 -3.93 18.49
N GLN A 54 41.64 -4.84 18.15
CA GLN A 54 41.99 -6.24 17.85
C GLN A 54 42.48 -6.44 16.41
N SER A 55 42.04 -5.61 15.47
CA SER A 55 42.37 -5.72 14.04
C SER A 55 42.84 -4.41 13.41
N SER A 56 43.89 -4.48 12.60
CA SER A 56 44.35 -3.43 11.70
C SER A 56 43.69 -3.56 10.33
N LYS A 57 43.38 -2.42 9.70
CA LYS A 57 42.75 -2.34 8.38
C LYS A 57 43.76 -1.75 7.38
N THR A 58 44.05 -2.44 6.28
CA THR A 58 44.99 -2.00 5.24
C THR A 58 44.25 -1.83 3.92
N TYR A 59 44.36 -0.64 3.32
CA TYR A 59 43.74 -0.30 2.04
C TYR A 59 44.81 -0.28 0.95
N LEU A 60 44.52 -0.93 -0.17
CA LEU A 60 45.48 -1.20 -1.23
C LEU A 60 44.87 -0.84 -2.58
N PHE A 61 45.71 -0.54 -3.56
CA PHE A 61 45.34 -0.56 -4.97
C PHE A 61 46.44 -1.24 -5.77
N THR A 62 46.07 -2.04 -6.76
CA THR A 62 47.03 -2.71 -7.63
C THR A 62 47.40 -1.80 -8.79
N ARG A 63 48.69 -1.58 -9.01
CA ARG A 63 49.24 -0.80 -10.13
C ARG A 63 50.34 -1.61 -10.78
N ARG A 64 50.22 -1.87 -12.10
CA ARG A 64 51.22 -2.65 -12.86
C ARG A 64 51.61 -3.97 -12.18
N GLY A 65 50.64 -4.66 -11.56
CA GLY A 65 50.86 -5.91 -10.83
C GLY A 65 51.34 -5.76 -9.37
N TYR A 66 51.64 -4.55 -8.89
CA TYR A 66 52.08 -4.32 -7.51
C TYR A 66 50.99 -3.67 -6.65
N LYS A 67 50.79 -4.19 -5.43
CA LYS A 67 49.87 -3.60 -4.46
C LYS A 67 50.52 -2.40 -3.76
N HIS A 68 49.89 -1.23 -3.87
CA HIS A 68 50.29 -0.01 -3.18
C HIS A 68 49.36 0.29 -2.02
N ARG A 69 49.92 0.37 -0.81
CA ARG A 69 49.17 0.79 0.38
C ARG A 69 48.81 2.28 0.31
N VAL A 70 47.53 2.57 0.55
CA VAL A 70 46.97 3.92 0.61
C VAL A 70 46.26 4.16 1.95
N CYS A 71 45.96 5.42 2.27
CA CYS A 71 45.14 5.74 3.44
C CYS A 71 43.66 5.51 3.14
N GLN A 72 42.85 5.29 4.17
CA GLN A 72 41.39 5.09 4.05
C GLN A 72 40.71 6.22 3.27
N LYS A 73 41.07 7.48 3.56
CA LYS A 73 40.49 8.65 2.90
C LYS A 73 40.76 8.63 1.39
N PHE A 74 41.98 8.26 0.99
CA PHE A 74 42.36 8.16 -0.41
C PHE A 74 41.61 7.03 -1.13
N PHE A 75 41.47 5.88 -0.47
CA PHE A 75 40.73 4.74 -1.01
C PHE A 75 39.25 5.07 -1.25
N LEU A 76 38.57 5.60 -0.24
CA LEU A 76 37.16 6.00 -0.34
C LEU A 76 36.94 7.11 -1.37
N SER A 77 37.82 8.13 -1.39
CA SER A 77 37.75 9.22 -2.37
C SER A 77 37.96 8.73 -3.80
N THR A 78 38.87 7.79 -4.02
CA THR A 78 39.16 7.26 -5.37
C THR A 78 37.99 6.44 -5.92
N LEU A 79 37.30 5.68 -5.08
CA LEU A 79 36.13 4.89 -5.50
C LEU A 79 34.80 5.65 -5.46
N ILE A 80 34.81 6.92 -5.02
CA ILE A 80 33.59 7.74 -4.81
C ILE A 80 32.60 7.00 -3.90
N LEU A 81 33.14 6.27 -2.92
CA LEU A 81 32.35 5.69 -1.84
C LEU A 81 32.25 6.77 -0.78
N ASN A 82 31.13 7.51 -0.79
CA ASN A 82 30.79 8.58 0.16
C ASN A 82 31.32 8.30 1.58
N ILE A 83 31.72 9.37 2.29
CA ILE A 83 32.42 9.59 3.60
C ILE A 83 32.48 8.46 4.67
N SER A 84 31.76 7.33 4.55
CA SER A 84 31.71 6.21 5.50
C SER A 84 32.36 4.92 4.97
N SER A 85 32.88 4.10 5.88
CA SER A 85 33.37 2.74 5.61
C SER A 85 32.26 1.71 5.37
N GLY A 86 30.98 2.09 5.45
CA GLY A 86 29.83 1.18 5.35
C GLY A 86 29.84 0.21 4.16
N PRO A 87 30.17 0.63 2.91
CA PRO A 87 30.27 -0.29 1.79
C PRO A 87 31.35 -1.38 1.98
N ILE A 88 32.45 -1.03 2.63
CA ILE A 88 33.57 -1.92 2.94
C ILE A 88 33.20 -2.84 4.09
N ASP A 89 32.59 -2.31 5.16
CA ASP A 89 32.13 -3.11 6.29
C ASP A 89 31.09 -4.16 5.85
N LYS A 90 30.20 -3.81 4.91
CA LYS A 90 29.30 -4.79 4.26
C LYS A 90 30.05 -5.86 3.47
N ALA A 91 31.07 -5.48 2.70
CA ALA A 91 31.91 -6.46 1.98
C ALA A 91 32.58 -7.43 2.95
N ILE A 92 33.12 -6.92 4.06
CA ILE A 92 33.80 -7.73 5.08
C ILE A 92 32.83 -8.67 5.78
N ASN A 93 31.63 -8.19 6.15
CA ASN A 93 30.66 -9.01 6.86
C ASN A 93 30.10 -10.14 5.99
N GLY A 94 29.92 -9.89 4.68
CA GLY A 94 29.44 -10.89 3.74
C GLY A 94 30.54 -11.70 3.04
N LYS A 95 31.78 -11.64 3.52
CA LYS A 95 32.89 -12.44 2.97
C LYS A 95 32.76 -13.90 3.42
N SER A 96 33.07 -14.82 2.52
CA SER A 96 33.25 -16.24 2.83
C SER A 96 34.72 -16.57 3.15
N ASP A 97 35.00 -17.77 3.63
CA ASP A 97 36.36 -18.25 3.94
C ASP A 97 37.30 -18.18 2.71
N GLY A 98 36.74 -18.27 1.50
CA GLY A 98 37.46 -18.12 0.23
C GLY A 98 37.75 -16.66 -0.18
N SER A 99 37.54 -15.68 0.69
CA SER A 99 37.73 -14.24 0.42
C SER A 99 36.86 -13.65 -0.70
N ALA A 100 35.84 -14.40 -1.15
CA ALA A 100 34.80 -13.95 -2.07
C ALA A 100 33.54 -13.52 -1.30
N PHE A 101 32.80 -12.57 -1.84
CA PHE A 101 31.53 -12.10 -1.30
C PHE A 101 30.40 -13.10 -1.64
N ASN A 102 29.71 -13.61 -0.62
CA ASN A 102 28.67 -14.64 -0.78
C ASN A 102 27.25 -14.11 -0.51
N GLU A 103 27.10 -12.96 0.13
CA GLU A 103 25.79 -12.39 0.40
C GLU A 103 25.11 -11.85 -0.87
N LYS A 104 23.77 -11.85 -0.88
CA LYS A 104 22.96 -11.23 -1.94
C LYS A 104 22.57 -9.80 -1.56
N ASP A 105 22.31 -8.96 -2.56
CA ASP A 105 21.77 -7.63 -2.31
C ASP A 105 20.37 -7.70 -1.68
N GLN A 106 20.28 -7.30 -0.42
CA GLN A 106 19.03 -7.27 0.36
C GLN A 106 18.32 -5.92 0.32
N ARG A 107 18.79 -4.95 -0.48
CA ARG A 107 18.11 -3.66 -0.63
C ARG A 107 16.66 -3.87 -1.11
N GLY A 108 15.72 -3.16 -0.48
CA GLY A 108 14.29 -3.23 -0.82
C GLY A 108 13.59 -4.54 -0.44
N ARG A 109 14.28 -5.50 0.19
CA ARG A 109 13.70 -6.80 0.57
C ARG A 109 13.21 -6.87 2.02
N HIS A 110 13.15 -5.73 2.71
CA HIS A 110 12.65 -5.68 4.07
C HIS A 110 11.13 -5.88 4.08
N LYS A 111 10.65 -6.80 4.91
CA LYS A 111 9.20 -6.92 5.19
C LYS A 111 8.75 -5.61 5.83
N ALA A 112 7.74 -4.97 5.26
CA ALA A 112 7.15 -3.78 5.84
C ALA A 112 6.63 -4.11 7.25
N TRP A 113 7.02 -3.32 8.24
CA TRP A 113 6.67 -3.55 9.66
C TRP A 113 5.15 -3.50 9.90
N ASN A 114 4.43 -2.77 9.06
CA ASN A 114 2.98 -2.60 9.10
C ASN A 114 2.22 -3.56 8.17
N LYS A 115 2.87 -4.60 7.64
CA LYS A 115 2.20 -5.59 6.79
C LYS A 115 1.13 -6.33 7.60
N THR A 116 -0.12 -6.28 7.13
CA THR A 116 -1.21 -7.04 7.75
C THR A 116 -0.89 -8.55 7.71
N PRO A 117 -1.09 -9.28 8.83
CA PRO A 117 -0.92 -10.74 8.86
C PRO A 117 -1.81 -11.44 7.83
N GLU A 118 -1.31 -12.55 7.28
CA GLU A 118 -2.03 -13.31 6.24
C GLU A 118 -3.32 -13.91 6.77
N GLU A 119 -3.34 -14.35 8.03
CA GLU A 119 -4.52 -14.87 8.73
C GLU A 119 -5.68 -13.86 8.73
N LYS A 120 -5.39 -12.58 8.99
CA LYS A 120 -6.39 -11.51 8.96
C LYS A 120 -6.89 -11.24 7.54
N ILE A 121 -6.02 -11.36 6.53
CA ILE A 121 -6.40 -11.21 5.13
C ILE A 121 -7.36 -12.34 4.74
N GLN A 122 -7.06 -13.58 5.15
CA GLN A 122 -7.90 -14.74 4.86
C GLN A 122 -9.28 -14.62 5.53
N ALA A 123 -9.32 -14.23 6.82
CA ALA A 123 -10.58 -14.01 7.53
C ALA A 123 -11.50 -12.99 6.82
N VAL A 124 -10.91 -11.91 6.28
CA VAL A 124 -11.67 -10.93 5.48
C VAL A 124 -12.23 -11.57 4.20
N LYS A 125 -11.43 -12.35 3.48
CA LYS A 125 -11.86 -13.02 2.25
C LYS A 125 -13.00 -14.00 2.50
N ASP A 126 -12.87 -14.80 3.55
CA ASP A 126 -13.87 -15.80 3.93
C ASP A 126 -15.20 -15.11 4.26
N HIS A 127 -15.14 -14.04 5.06
CA HIS A 127 -16.32 -13.26 5.38
C HIS A 127 -16.97 -12.60 4.14
N ILE A 128 -16.20 -12.04 3.20
CA ILE A 128 -16.75 -11.50 1.94
C ILE A 128 -17.39 -12.59 1.07
N ASN A 129 -16.93 -13.83 1.16
CA ASN A 129 -17.51 -14.98 0.45
C ASN A 129 -18.83 -15.49 1.06
N MET A 130 -19.13 -15.14 2.31
CA MET A 130 -20.41 -15.51 2.95
C MET A 130 -21.62 -14.74 2.37
N PHE A 131 -21.40 -13.58 1.74
CA PHE A 131 -22.49 -12.80 1.17
C PHE A 131 -22.99 -13.39 -0.15
N PRO A 132 -24.30 -13.60 -0.32
CA PRO A 132 -24.87 -14.01 -1.60
C PRO A 132 -24.62 -12.93 -2.66
N ARG A 133 -24.42 -13.37 -3.90
CA ARG A 133 -24.06 -12.50 -5.03
C ARG A 133 -24.99 -12.79 -6.19
N ILE A 134 -25.46 -11.75 -6.84
CA ILE A 134 -26.29 -11.85 -8.02
C ILE A 134 -25.45 -11.40 -9.22
N GLU A 135 -25.53 -12.17 -10.30
CA GLU A 135 -25.00 -11.75 -11.59
C GLU A 135 -25.74 -10.52 -12.09
N SER A 136 -25.12 -9.76 -12.98
CA SER A 136 -25.70 -8.53 -13.50
C SER A 136 -26.91 -8.80 -14.40
N HIS A 137 -28.07 -9.07 -13.80
CA HIS A 137 -29.32 -9.32 -14.53
C HIS A 137 -29.84 -8.05 -15.25
N TYR A 138 -29.29 -6.89 -14.87
CA TYR A 138 -29.74 -5.56 -15.29
C TYR A 138 -28.73 -4.77 -16.15
N THR A 139 -27.52 -5.27 -16.38
CA THR A 139 -26.54 -4.61 -17.27
C THR A 139 -26.11 -5.54 -18.40
N ARG A 140 -25.95 -4.95 -19.59
CA ARG A 140 -25.68 -5.59 -20.88
C ARG A 140 -24.78 -6.83 -20.77
N LYS A 141 -25.09 -7.86 -21.58
CA LYS A 141 -24.45 -9.19 -21.80
C LYS A 141 -22.92 -9.39 -21.64
N SER A 142 -22.13 -8.36 -21.40
CA SER A 142 -20.66 -8.37 -21.45
C SER A 142 -19.94 -8.22 -20.10
N SER A 143 -20.64 -7.91 -19.00
CA SER A 143 -20.01 -7.75 -17.69
C SER A 143 -20.08 -9.03 -16.86
N LYS A 144 -18.93 -9.52 -16.36
CA LYS A 144 -18.84 -10.61 -15.36
C LYS A 144 -18.88 -10.10 -13.91
N ARG A 145 -19.36 -8.86 -13.71
CA ARG A 145 -19.35 -8.22 -12.39
C ARG A 145 -20.50 -8.75 -11.54
N MET A 146 -20.18 -9.07 -10.30
CA MET A 146 -21.12 -9.61 -9.32
C MET A 146 -21.57 -8.51 -8.36
N TYR A 147 -22.81 -8.60 -7.89
CA TYR A 147 -23.42 -7.60 -7.04
C TYR A 147 -23.93 -8.25 -5.74
N PRO A 148 -23.43 -7.84 -4.56
CA PRO A 148 -24.05 -8.14 -3.28
C PRO A 148 -25.44 -7.49 -3.17
N ASP A 149 -26.16 -7.81 -2.10
CA ASP A 149 -27.46 -7.21 -1.78
C ASP A 149 -27.40 -5.66 -1.86
N PRO A 150 -28.37 -4.99 -2.53
CA PRO A 150 -28.40 -3.53 -2.65
C PRO A 150 -28.42 -2.75 -1.33
N ASN A 151 -28.90 -3.35 -0.26
CA ASN A 151 -28.93 -2.75 1.07
C ASN A 151 -27.58 -2.86 1.82
N LEU A 152 -26.64 -3.63 1.27
CA LEU A 152 -25.29 -3.70 1.81
C LEU A 152 -24.44 -2.53 1.29
N SER A 153 -23.47 -2.16 2.12
CA SER A 153 -22.38 -1.25 1.76
C SER A 153 -21.09 -1.80 2.34
N ILE A 154 -19.92 -1.38 1.83
CA ILE A 154 -18.64 -1.79 2.42
C ILE A 154 -18.59 -1.46 3.92
N ALA A 155 -19.15 -0.32 4.34
CA ALA A 155 -19.22 0.06 5.75
C ALA A 155 -20.08 -0.91 6.55
N LYS A 156 -21.27 -1.27 6.05
CA LYS A 156 -22.15 -2.25 6.71
C LYS A 156 -21.54 -3.65 6.74
N MET A 157 -20.93 -4.08 5.64
CA MET A 157 -20.22 -5.35 5.57
C MET A 157 -19.03 -5.39 6.53
N TYR A 158 -18.34 -4.27 6.75
CA TYR A 158 -17.28 -4.20 7.75
C TYR A 158 -17.81 -4.25 9.19
N GLN A 159 -18.96 -3.63 9.48
CA GLN A 159 -19.62 -3.79 10.79
C GLN A 159 -19.97 -5.26 11.06
N LEU A 160 -20.58 -5.94 10.08
CA LEU A 160 -20.87 -7.38 10.18
C LEU A 160 -19.59 -8.21 10.32
N PHE A 161 -18.49 -7.80 9.67
CA PHE A 161 -17.19 -8.46 9.83
C PHE A 161 -16.64 -8.32 11.25
N THR A 162 -16.82 -7.16 11.89
CA THR A 162 -16.39 -6.98 13.28
C THR A 162 -17.19 -7.86 14.24
N GLU A 163 -18.49 -8.02 14.00
CA GLU A 163 -19.36 -8.93 14.76
C GLU A 163 -18.93 -10.39 14.52
N TYR A 164 -18.72 -10.81 13.27
CA TYR A 164 -18.20 -12.12 12.91
C TYR A 164 -16.85 -12.43 13.59
N CYS A 165 -15.94 -11.47 13.62
CA CYS A 165 -14.66 -11.63 14.31
C CYS A 165 -14.83 -11.81 15.81
N GLN A 166 -15.75 -11.08 16.45
CA GLN A 166 -16.05 -11.23 17.88
C GLN A 166 -16.60 -12.62 18.19
N GLU A 167 -17.56 -13.12 17.39
CA GLU A 167 -18.15 -14.44 17.56
C GLU A 167 -17.13 -15.58 17.39
N ASN A 168 -16.15 -15.40 16.50
CA ASN A 168 -15.13 -16.41 16.20
C ASN A 168 -13.82 -16.22 16.99
N ASN A 169 -13.78 -15.30 17.97
CA ASN A 169 -12.57 -14.95 18.73
C ASN A 169 -11.36 -14.57 17.85
N LEU A 170 -11.61 -13.85 16.75
CA LEU A 170 -10.59 -13.35 15.82
C LEU A 170 -10.34 -11.86 16.03
N GLU A 171 -9.11 -11.42 15.81
CA GLU A 171 -8.79 -9.99 15.84
C GLU A 171 -9.07 -9.36 14.46
N PRO A 172 -9.97 -8.36 14.36
CA PRO A 172 -10.38 -7.80 13.08
C PRO A 172 -9.23 -7.05 12.39
N ALA A 173 -9.19 -7.15 11.06
CA ALA A 173 -8.40 -6.25 10.22
C ALA A 173 -8.99 -4.83 10.22
N SER A 174 -8.19 -3.82 9.87
CA SER A 174 -8.69 -2.44 9.73
C SER A 174 -9.70 -2.31 8.58
N GLU A 175 -10.65 -1.36 8.68
CA GLU A 175 -11.61 -1.07 7.61
C GLU A 175 -10.91 -0.74 6.28
N ARG A 176 -9.77 -0.03 6.35
CA ARG A 176 -8.96 0.27 5.17
C ARG A 176 -8.49 -1.01 4.47
N THR A 177 -8.00 -1.99 5.22
CA THR A 177 -7.57 -3.28 4.67
C THR A 177 -8.77 -4.04 4.11
N TYR A 178 -9.89 -4.07 4.82
CA TYR A 178 -11.12 -4.71 4.37
C TYR A 178 -11.59 -4.15 3.02
N ARG A 179 -11.70 -2.82 2.93
CA ARG A 179 -12.07 -2.09 1.71
C ARG A 179 -11.11 -2.37 0.57
N LYS A 180 -9.80 -2.40 0.85
CA LYS A 180 -8.78 -2.70 -0.15
C LYS A 180 -8.99 -4.09 -0.74
N ILE A 181 -9.15 -5.11 0.11
CA ILE A 181 -9.38 -6.49 -0.31
C ILE A 181 -10.68 -6.57 -1.14
N PHE A 182 -11.77 -5.96 -0.67
CA PHE A 182 -13.04 -5.92 -1.40
C PHE A 182 -12.91 -5.29 -2.80
N CYS A 183 -12.16 -4.19 -2.94
CA CYS A 183 -12.06 -3.46 -4.20
C CYS A 183 -11.04 -4.06 -5.18
N GLU A 184 -9.92 -4.59 -4.69
CA GLU A 184 -8.80 -5.03 -5.52
C GLU A 184 -8.85 -6.53 -5.83
N GLU A 185 -9.32 -7.36 -4.88
CA GLU A 185 -9.31 -8.82 -5.03
C GLU A 185 -10.66 -9.40 -5.46
N PHE A 186 -11.76 -8.67 -5.24
CA PHE A 186 -13.09 -9.10 -5.64
C PHE A 186 -13.62 -8.26 -6.80
N ASN A 187 -14.17 -8.92 -7.84
CA ASN A 187 -14.92 -8.24 -8.90
C ASN A 187 -16.36 -7.93 -8.47
N LEU A 188 -16.52 -7.31 -7.29
CA LEU A 188 -17.79 -6.95 -6.67
C LEU A 188 -18.07 -5.45 -6.76
N SER A 189 -19.34 -5.07 -6.83
CA SER A 189 -19.77 -3.68 -6.61
C SER A 189 -21.22 -3.63 -6.15
N PHE A 190 -21.64 -2.49 -5.65
CA PHE A 190 -23.03 -2.25 -5.30
C PHE A 190 -23.76 -1.74 -6.54
N PHE A 191 -24.92 -2.34 -6.81
CA PHE A 191 -25.72 -1.96 -7.95
C PHE A 191 -26.27 -0.57 -7.72
N LYS A 192 -26.08 0.32 -8.70
CA LYS A 192 -26.69 1.64 -8.71
C LYS A 192 -27.80 1.63 -9.74
N PRO A 193 -29.08 1.70 -9.34
CA PRO A 193 -30.19 1.77 -10.28
C PRO A 193 -29.98 2.91 -11.28
N LYS A 194 -30.11 2.60 -12.57
CA LYS A 194 -30.08 3.61 -13.66
C LYS A 194 -31.48 4.03 -14.10
N LYS A 195 -32.50 3.23 -13.75
CA LYS A 195 -33.91 3.49 -13.99
C LYS A 195 -34.60 3.73 -12.64
N ASP A 196 -35.74 4.42 -12.65
CA ASP A 196 -36.54 4.75 -11.46
C ASP A 196 -35.81 5.64 -10.43
N ILE A 197 -34.93 6.50 -10.93
CA ILE A 197 -34.27 7.54 -10.13
C ILE A 197 -35.10 8.82 -10.14
N CYS A 198 -35.22 9.48 -8.99
CA CYS A 198 -35.90 10.77 -8.92
C CYS A 198 -35.19 11.79 -9.82
N ALA A 199 -35.89 12.31 -10.82
CA ALA A 199 -35.34 13.28 -11.77
C ALA A 199 -34.80 14.54 -11.07
N THR A 200 -35.49 15.01 -10.03
CA THR A 200 -35.07 16.17 -9.23
C THR A 200 -33.75 15.92 -8.52
N CYS A 201 -33.63 14.81 -7.76
CA CYS A 201 -32.39 14.44 -7.08
C CYS A 201 -31.25 14.18 -8.07
N HIS A 202 -31.54 13.52 -9.19
CA HIS A 202 -30.54 13.22 -10.21
C HIS A 202 -29.97 14.51 -10.82
N ARG A 203 -30.82 15.47 -11.22
CA ARG A 203 -30.37 16.78 -11.72
C ARG A 203 -29.52 17.51 -10.69
N TYR A 204 -29.98 17.58 -9.44
CA TYR A 204 -29.24 18.24 -8.36
C TYR A 204 -27.85 17.64 -8.13
N ASN A 205 -27.74 16.31 -8.16
CA ASN A 205 -26.46 15.61 -7.99
C ASN A 205 -25.49 15.77 -9.18
N GLN A 206 -25.96 16.26 -10.33
CA GLN A 206 -25.12 16.57 -11.50
C GLN A 206 -24.61 18.03 -11.52
N LEU A 207 -25.12 18.89 -10.64
CA LEU A 207 -24.70 20.29 -10.54
C LEU A 207 -23.32 20.45 -9.90
N THR A 208 -22.65 21.56 -10.20
CA THR A 208 -21.39 21.93 -9.53
C THR A 208 -21.65 22.28 -8.05
N PRO A 209 -20.64 22.19 -7.16
CA PRO A 209 -20.82 22.52 -5.74
C PRO A 209 -21.41 23.92 -5.49
N ALA A 210 -21.04 24.90 -6.32
CA ALA A 210 -21.56 26.27 -6.21
C ALA A 210 -23.04 26.38 -6.60
N GLU A 211 -23.49 25.59 -7.57
CA GLU A 211 -24.90 25.54 -7.99
C GLU A 211 -25.74 24.70 -7.02
N GLN A 212 -25.16 23.65 -6.45
CA GLN A 212 -25.80 22.87 -5.39
C GLN A 212 -26.13 23.74 -4.19
N GLU A 213 -25.20 24.58 -3.70
CA GLU A 213 -25.48 25.46 -2.56
C GLU A 213 -26.65 26.41 -2.84
N LYS A 214 -26.75 26.95 -4.07
CA LYS A 214 -27.88 27.82 -4.47
C LYS A 214 -29.21 27.08 -4.51
N GLN A 215 -29.22 25.80 -4.85
CA GLN A 215 -30.45 24.99 -4.99
C GLN A 215 -30.72 24.10 -3.77
N ARG A 216 -29.86 24.15 -2.75
CA ARG A 216 -29.88 23.28 -1.59
C ARG A 216 -31.19 23.34 -0.83
N GLU A 217 -31.70 24.53 -0.55
CA GLU A 217 -32.96 24.71 0.18
C GLU A 217 -34.14 24.05 -0.54
N GLY A 218 -34.20 24.20 -1.87
CA GLY A 218 -35.24 23.57 -2.69
C GLY A 218 -35.13 22.04 -2.70
N HIS A 219 -33.90 21.52 -2.80
CA HIS A 219 -33.64 20.09 -2.74
C HIS A 219 -33.95 19.51 -1.36
N ASP A 220 -33.57 20.18 -0.27
CA ASP A 220 -33.84 19.72 1.09
C ASP A 220 -35.35 19.66 1.38
N LYS A 221 -36.13 20.65 0.91
CA LYS A 221 -37.60 20.59 0.94
C LYS A 221 -38.17 19.41 0.16
N HIS A 222 -37.62 19.09 -1.01
CA HIS A 222 -38.01 17.93 -1.80
C HIS A 222 -37.75 16.62 -1.03
N ILE A 223 -36.56 16.45 -0.46
CA ILE A 223 -36.21 15.28 0.36
C ILE A 223 -37.10 15.17 1.60
N GLN A 224 -37.41 16.30 2.24
CA GLN A 224 -38.28 16.30 3.42
C GLN A 224 -39.70 15.84 3.10
N ARG A 225 -40.30 16.33 2.01
CA ARG A 225 -41.63 15.88 1.54
C ARG A 225 -41.66 14.38 1.27
N TYR A 226 -40.60 13.84 0.65
CA TYR A 226 -40.47 12.40 0.43
C TYR A 226 -40.44 11.62 1.74
N ARG A 227 -39.65 12.07 2.73
CA ARG A 227 -39.59 11.44 4.06
C ARG A 227 -40.94 11.48 4.78
N ASP A 228 -41.61 12.62 4.76
CA ASP A 228 -42.91 12.80 5.40
C ASP A 228 -43.96 11.89 4.77
N SER A 229 -43.98 11.78 3.44
CA SER A 229 -44.85 10.85 2.71
C SER A 229 -44.57 9.38 3.06
N MET A 230 -43.30 8.98 3.10
CA MET A 230 -42.93 7.60 3.48
C MET A 230 -43.27 7.29 4.93
N LYS A 231 -43.14 8.27 5.83
CA LYS A 231 -43.55 8.13 7.24
C LYS A 231 -45.06 7.96 7.35
N ALA A 232 -45.86 8.78 6.67
CA ALA A 232 -47.31 8.64 6.64
C ALA A 232 -47.74 7.26 6.10
N LYS A 233 -47.13 6.82 4.98
CA LYS A 233 -47.36 5.48 4.43
C LYS A 233 -47.04 4.37 5.42
N GLN A 234 -45.94 4.48 6.17
CA GLN A 234 -45.59 3.49 7.18
C GLN A 234 -46.62 3.47 8.32
N MET A 235 -47.04 4.64 8.79
CA MET A 235 -48.09 4.77 9.82
C MET A 235 -49.42 4.15 9.37
N ASP A 236 -49.86 4.42 8.14
CA ASP A 236 -51.11 3.85 7.60
C ASP A 236 -51.00 2.33 7.42
N LYS A 237 -49.83 1.82 7.06
CA LYS A 237 -49.57 0.38 6.98
C LYS A 237 -49.62 -0.28 8.36
N ASP A 238 -49.00 0.34 9.36
CA ASP A 238 -49.00 -0.17 10.73
C ASP A 238 -50.41 -0.17 11.32
N ARG A 239 -51.19 0.89 11.04
CA ARG A 239 -52.60 0.99 11.42
C ARG A 239 -53.46 -0.09 10.77
N SER A 240 -53.29 -0.34 9.47
CA SER A 240 -54.03 -1.38 8.74
C SER A 240 -53.72 -2.80 9.24
N ASN A 241 -52.55 -3.02 9.85
CA ASN A 241 -52.25 -4.30 10.50
C ASN A 241 -52.88 -4.46 11.89
N GLN A 242 -53.31 -3.36 12.53
CA GLN A 242 -53.84 -3.33 13.90
C GLN A 242 -55.37 -3.21 13.94
N GLU A 243 -55.96 -2.49 12.99
CA GLU A 243 -57.40 -2.23 12.90
C GLU A 243 -58.02 -3.05 11.77
N GLU A 244 -58.97 -3.96 12.08
CA GLU A 244 -59.67 -4.77 11.07
C GLU A 244 -60.58 -3.95 10.14
N ASP A 245 -61.04 -2.78 10.60
CA ASP A 245 -61.93 -1.87 9.84
C ASP A 245 -61.17 -0.86 8.96
N PHE A 246 -59.84 -0.93 8.90
CA PHE A 246 -59.02 0.03 8.13
C PHE A 246 -58.14 -0.65 7.08
N ILE A 247 -58.35 -0.29 5.82
CA ILE A 247 -57.54 -0.75 4.68
C ILE A 247 -56.74 0.41 4.13
N SER A 248 -55.42 0.27 4.08
CA SER A 248 -54.54 1.25 3.41
C SER A 248 -54.19 0.80 1.98
N ALA A 249 -54.41 1.70 1.01
CA ALA A 249 -53.95 1.55 -0.36
C ALA A 249 -53.03 2.72 -0.72
N SER A 250 -51.82 2.42 -1.18
CA SER A 250 -50.82 3.43 -1.57
C SER A 250 -50.37 3.19 -3.00
N PHE A 251 -50.43 4.22 -3.83
CA PHE A 251 -49.99 4.17 -5.23
C PHE A 251 -48.77 5.07 -5.42
N ASP A 252 -47.76 4.56 -6.14
CA ASP A 252 -46.66 5.39 -6.60
C ASP A 252 -47.06 6.11 -7.90
N LEU A 253 -47.37 7.40 -7.77
CA LEU A 253 -47.73 8.25 -8.91
C LEU A 253 -46.51 8.93 -9.54
N GLN A 254 -45.32 8.82 -8.95
CA GLN A 254 -44.13 9.52 -9.42
C GLN A 254 -43.57 8.90 -10.71
N SER A 255 -43.79 7.60 -10.91
CA SER A 255 -43.49 6.89 -12.16
C SER A 255 -44.53 7.14 -13.27
N VAL A 256 -45.80 7.35 -12.88
CA VAL A 256 -46.93 7.53 -13.82
C VAL A 256 -47.02 8.96 -14.37
N LEU A 257 -46.78 9.97 -13.52
CA LEU A 257 -46.94 11.38 -13.90
C LEU A 257 -45.77 11.94 -14.72
N ASN A 258 -44.62 11.26 -14.79
CA ASN A 258 -43.51 11.67 -15.64
C ASN A 258 -43.82 11.54 -17.14
N PHE A 259 -44.77 10.68 -17.53
CA PHE A 259 -45.19 10.54 -18.94
C PHE A 259 -46.05 11.70 -19.44
N LEU A 260 -46.74 12.43 -18.55
CA LEU A 260 -47.65 13.52 -18.95
C LEU A 260 -46.93 14.84 -19.25
N GLN A 261 -45.65 14.97 -18.91
CA GLN A 261 -44.85 16.15 -19.28
C GLN A 261 -44.32 16.08 -20.72
N GLU A 262 -44.28 14.91 -21.36
CA GLU A 262 -43.80 14.77 -22.74
C GLU A 262 -44.91 14.92 -23.80
N MET A 263 -46.18 15.00 -23.39
CA MET A 263 -47.31 15.16 -24.32
C MET A 263 -47.79 16.61 -24.50
N CYS A 264 -47.18 17.57 -23.79
CA CYS A 264 -47.43 19.00 -23.94
C CYS A 264 -46.11 19.75 -24.15
N ALA A 265 -45.43 19.49 -25.27
CA ALA A 265 -44.41 20.34 -25.85
C ALA A 265 -44.42 20.17 -27.38
#